data_AF-A0A946MAF6-F1
#
_entry.id   AF-A0A946MAF6-F1
#
_cell.length_a   1.000
_cell.length_b   1.000
_cell.length_c   1.000
_cell.angle_alpha   90.00
_cell.angle_beta   90.00
_cell.angle_gamma   90.00
#
_symmetry.space_group_name_H-M   'P 1'
#
loop_
_entity.id
_entity.type
_entity.pdbx_description
1 polymer ?
#
loop_
_entity_poly.entity_id
_entity_poly.type
_entity_poly.pdbx_seq_one_letter_code
_entity_poly.pdbx_strand_id
1 'polypeptide(L)'
;MIRAVTNYPKSYRLASTGPYYVEIDGKRRISEMSSQFFIDWLKERQGKIKLAPGAERDEVMQYYVGAQKYWESVRQAANAD
;
A
#
# COMPACT_ATOMS: atom_id res chain seq x y z
N MET A 1 6.06 7.34 5.27
CA MET A 1 5.23 7.05 6.47
C MET A 1 5.55 8.11 7.50
N ILE A 2 4.63 9.05 7.76
CA ILE A 2 4.80 10.00 8.87
C ILE A 2 4.29 9.29 10.12
N ARG A 3 5.14 9.19 11.14
CA ARG A 3 4.77 8.62 12.45
C ARG A 3 4.64 9.76 13.45
N ALA A 4 3.46 9.89 14.05
CA ALA A 4 3.24 10.75 15.19
C ALA A 4 3.12 9.87 16.45
N VAL A 5 4.03 10.06 17.41
CA VAL A 5 3.97 9.41 18.72
C VAL A 5 3.43 10.43 19.71
N THR A 6 2.35 10.09 20.39
CA THR A 6 1.73 10.97 21.40
C THR A 6 2.23 10.62 22.80
N ASN A 7 2.46 11.62 23.65
CA ASN A 7 2.98 11.43 25.02
C ASN A 7 1.91 10.98 26.04
N TYR A 8 0.79 10.38 25.59
CA TYR A 8 -0.31 9.99 26.48
C TYR A 8 -0.06 8.57 27.07
N PRO A 9 0.19 8.44 28.39
CA PRO A 9 0.73 7.20 28.98
C PRO A 9 -0.28 6.07 29.14
N LYS A 10 -1.59 6.34 29.04
CA LYS A 10 -2.65 5.34 29.29
C LYS A 10 -3.05 4.52 28.07
N SER A 11 -2.68 4.92 26.85
CA SER A 11 -3.01 4.17 25.63
C SER A 11 -2.05 4.50 24.49
N TYR A 12 -1.49 3.48 23.84
CA TYR A 12 -0.70 3.66 22.62
C TYR A 12 -1.64 4.00 21.45
N ARG A 13 -1.51 5.20 20.89
CA ARG A 13 -2.28 5.64 19.72
C ARG A 13 -1.30 5.81 18.57
N LEU A 14 -1.39 4.92 17.59
CA LEU A 14 -0.65 5.00 16.34
C LEU A 14 -1.57 5.59 15.28
N ALA A 15 -1.27 6.79 14.84
CA ALA A 15 -1.82 7.34 13.61
C ALA A 15 -0.77 7.16 12.51
N SER A 16 -1.06 6.29 11.53
CA SER A 16 -0.27 6.20 10.31
C SER A 16 -1.03 6.92 9.21
N THR A 17 -0.37 7.83 8.51
CA THR A 17 -0.92 8.37 7.27
C THR A 17 -1.00 7.26 6.23
N GLY A 18 -1.98 7.35 5.32
CA GLY A 18 -1.94 6.59 4.08
C GLY A 18 -0.71 6.94 3.23
N PRO A 19 -0.45 6.20 2.14
CA PRO A 19 0.59 6.58 1.18
C PRO A 19 0.38 8.02 0.73
N TYR A 20 1.44 8.81 0.72
CA TYR A 20 1.45 10.19 0.22
C TYR A 20 2.53 10.31 -0.85
N TYR A 21 2.35 11.26 -1.76
CA TYR A 21 3.32 11.55 -2.80
C TYR A 21 4.07 12.83 -2.47
N VAL A 22 5.32 12.88 -2.91
CA VAL A 22 6.12 14.10 -2.84
C VAL A 22 6.24 14.63 -4.25
N GLU A 23 5.96 15.91 -4.42
CA GLU A 23 6.21 16.63 -5.66
C GLU A 23 7.50 17.44 -5.50
N ILE A 24 8.39 17.31 -6.49
CA ILE A 24 9.61 18.12 -6.61
C ILE A 24 9.50 18.82 -7.97
N ASP A 25 9.62 20.14 -7.98
CA ASP A 25 9.48 20.97 -9.19
C ASP A 25 8.16 20.73 -9.96
N GLY A 26 7.05 20.55 -9.24
CA GLY A 26 5.73 20.32 -9.82
C GLY A 26 5.56 18.94 -10.47
N LYS A 27 6.52 18.04 -10.30
CA LYS A 27 6.43 16.65 -10.75
C LYS A 27 6.38 15.70 -9.57
N ARG A 28 5.41 14.79 -9.60
CA ARG A 28 5.32 13.71 -8.64
C ARG A 28 6.54 12.81 -8.75
N ARG A 29 7.30 12.66 -7.66
CA ARG A 29 8.40 11.69 -7.58
C ARG A 29 7.83 10.31 -7.26
N ILE A 30 8.02 9.36 -8.17
CA ILE A 30 7.55 7.99 -8.03
C ILE A 30 8.77 7.07 -8.04
N SER A 31 9.08 6.48 -6.88
CA SER A 31 10.16 5.50 -6.73
C SER A 31 9.70 4.12 -7.22
N GLU A 32 10.53 3.50 -8.07
CA GLU A 32 10.31 2.14 -8.54
C GLU A 32 10.37 1.16 -7.36
N MET A 33 11.41 1.25 -6.52
CA MET A 33 11.57 0.36 -5.37
C MET A 33 10.40 0.45 -4.39
N SER A 34 9.92 1.68 -4.13
CA SER A 34 8.78 1.90 -3.25
C SER A 34 7.50 1.30 -3.82
N SER A 35 7.28 1.45 -5.13
CA SER A 35 6.11 0.89 -5.82
C SER A 35 6.16 -0.63 -5.84
N GLN A 36 7.34 -1.21 -6.07
CA GLN A 36 7.58 -2.65 -6.03
C GLN A 36 7.30 -3.24 -4.64
N PHE A 37 7.72 -2.56 -3.56
CA PHE A 37 7.42 -2.97 -2.19
C PHE A 37 5.92 -3.16 -1.95
N PHE A 38 5.07 -2.25 -2.43
CA PHE A 38 3.62 -2.38 -2.24
C PHE A 38 3.02 -3.54 -3.05
N ILE A 39 3.55 -3.82 -4.25
CA ILE A 39 3.15 -4.98 -5.06
C ILE A 39 3.46 -6.27 -4.29
N ASP A 40 4.68 -6.40 -3.75
CA ASP A 40 5.10 -7.60 -3.03
C ASP A 40 4.34 -7.78 -1.71
N TRP A 41 4.11 -6.67 -0.99
CA TRP A 41 3.27 -6.67 0.20
C TRP A 41 1.84 -7.15 -0.09
N LEU A 42 1.23 -6.73 -1.20
CA LEU A 42 -0.09 -7.21 -1.60
C LEU A 42 -0.09 -8.71 -1.90
N LYS A 43 0.91 -9.22 -2.61
CA LYS A 43 1.05 -10.66 -2.89
C LYS A 43 1.18 -11.48 -1.61
N GLU A 44 1.99 -11.01 -0.67
CA GLU A 44 2.13 -11.67 0.64
C GLU A 44 0.80 -11.71 1.41
N ARG A 45 0.04 -10.60 1.38
CA ARG A 45 -1.25 -10.50 2.07
C ARG A 45 -2.32 -11.37 1.42
N GLN A 46 -2.36 -11.43 0.08
CA GLN A 46 -3.25 -12.34 -0.65
C GLN A 46 -3.04 -13.81 -0.21
N GLY A 47 -1.78 -14.24 -0.08
CA GLY A 47 -1.44 -15.60 0.37
C GLY A 47 -1.85 -15.91 1.81
N LYS A 48 -2.12 -14.91 2.64
CA LYS A 48 -2.51 -15.04 4.05
C LYS A 48 -4.02 -15.01 4.28
N ILE A 49 -4.83 -14.87 3.23
CA ILE A 49 -6.30 -14.82 3.36
C ILE A 49 -6.82 -16.20 3.78
N LYS A 50 -7.41 -16.26 4.98
CA LYS A 50 -8.03 -17.47 5.54
C LYS A 50 -9.53 -17.49 5.26
N LEU A 51 -9.89 -17.45 3.98
CA LEU A 51 -11.27 -17.63 3.52
C LEU A 51 -11.34 -18.90 2.67
N ALA A 52 -12.38 -19.70 2.89
CA ALA A 52 -12.65 -20.86 2.05
C ALA A 52 -12.92 -20.39 0.61
N PRO A 53 -12.59 -21.20 -0.41
CA PRO A 53 -13.00 -20.90 -1.78
C PRO A 53 -14.52 -20.71 -1.86
N GLY A 54 -14.97 -19.61 -2.48
CA GLY A 54 -16.37 -19.23 -2.55
C GLY A 54 -16.56 -17.72 -2.74
N ALA A 55 -17.82 -17.30 -2.82
CA ALA A 55 -18.19 -15.92 -3.16
C ALA A 55 -17.56 -14.86 -2.25
N GLU A 56 -17.47 -15.13 -0.94
CA GLU A 56 -16.87 -14.21 0.04
C GLU A 56 -15.37 -14.00 -0.21
N ARG A 57 -14.66 -15.08 -0.58
CA ARG A 57 -13.24 -14.98 -0.94
C ARG A 57 -13.06 -14.20 -2.23
N ASP A 58 -13.90 -14.47 -3.24
CA ASP A 58 -13.82 -13.78 -4.52
C ASP A 58 -14.11 -12.27 -4.38
N GLU A 59 -15.09 -11.93 -3.53
CA GLU A 59 -15.42 -10.56 -3.19
C GLU A 59 -14.23 -9.85 -2.53
N VAL A 60 -13.53 -10.50 -1.62
CA VAL A 60 -12.32 -9.92 -1.01
C VAL A 60 -11.17 -9.83 -2.02
N MET A 61 -10.98 -10.87 -2.84
CA MET A 61 -9.90 -10.94 -3.82
C MET A 61 -9.98 -9.85 -4.89
N GLN A 62 -11.18 -9.39 -5.27
CA GLN A 62 -11.34 -8.34 -6.26
C GLN A 62 -10.61 -7.04 -5.86
N TYR A 63 -10.60 -6.71 -4.56
CA TYR A 63 -9.92 -5.52 -4.05
C TYR A 63 -8.40 -5.67 -4.14
N TYR A 64 -7.89 -6.86 -3.87
CA TYR A 64 -6.46 -7.15 -4.01
C TYR A 64 -6.01 -7.09 -5.47
N VAL A 65 -6.81 -7.61 -6.40
CA VAL A 65 -6.54 -7.52 -7.85
C VAL A 65 -6.54 -6.06 -8.31
N GLY A 66 -7.54 -5.27 -7.89
CA GLY A 66 -7.61 -3.84 -8.21
C GLY A 66 -6.41 -3.06 -7.66
N ALA A 67 -6.05 -3.30 -6.41
CA ALA A 67 -4.88 -2.67 -5.78
C ALA A 67 -3.57 -3.06 -6.49
N GLN A 68 -3.42 -4.32 -6.89
CA GLN A 68 -2.23 -4.77 -7.63
C GLN A 68 -2.10 -4.05 -8.97
N LYS A 69 -3.18 -3.98 -9.76
CA LYS A 69 -3.20 -3.24 -11.05
C LYS A 69 -2.83 -1.78 -10.87
N TYR A 70 -3.35 -1.14 -9.83
CA TYR A 70 -3.00 0.24 -9.50
C TYR A 70 -1.50 0.40 -9.25
N TRP A 71 -0.92 -0.41 -8.36
CA TRP A 71 0.50 -0.30 -8.04
C TRP A 71 1.42 -0.68 -9.19
N GLU A 72 1.01 -1.61 -10.06
CA GLU A 72 1.69 -1.90 -11.33
C GLU A 72 1.70 -0.68 -12.26
N SER A 73 0.58 0.03 -12.40
CA SER A 73 0.54 1.28 -13.19
C SER A 73 1.40 2.39 -12.57
N VAL A 74 1.45 2.49 -11.24
CA VAL A 74 2.30 3.46 -10.54
C VAL A 74 3.77 3.11 -10.78
N ARG A 75 4.16 1.83 -10.71
CA ARG A 75 5.52 1.38 -11.00
C ARG A 75 5.91 1.67 -12.46
N GLN A 76 5.01 1.46 -13.41
CA GLN A 76 5.26 1.81 -14.82
C GLN A 76 5.50 3.32 -15.02
N ALA A 77 4.90 4.16 -14.18
CA ALA A 77 5.11 5.61 -14.17
C ALA A 77 6.29 6.05 -13.29
N ALA A 78 7.13 5.13 -12.80
CA ALA A 78 8.27 5.46 -11.96
C ALA A 78 9.26 6.37 -12.69
N ASN A 79 9.76 7.37 -11.96
CA ASN A 79 10.72 8.36 -12.46
C ASN A 79 11.90 8.55 -11.50
N ALA A 80 12.04 7.65 -10.55
CA ALA A 80 13.05 7.60 -9.52
C ALA A 80 13.28 6.15 -9.13
N ASP A 81 14.48 5.83 -8.67
CA ASP A 81 14.78 4.54 -8.04
C ASP A 81 14.12 4.44 -6.65
#